data_AF-A0A1H9EUQ7-F1
#
_entry.id   AF-A0A1H9EUQ7-F1
#
_cell.length_a   1.000
_cell.length_b   1.000
_cell.length_c   1.000
_cell.angle_alpha   90.00
_cell.angle_beta   90.00
_cell.angle_gamma   90.00
#
_symmetry.space_group_name_H-M   'P 1'
#
loop_
_entity.id
_entity.type
_entity.pdbx_description
1 polymer ?
#
loop_
_entity_poly.entity_id
_entity_poly.type
_entity_poly.pdbx_seq_one_letter_code
_entity_poly.pdbx_strand_id
1 'polypeptide(L)' 'MPFIVINSSNSFDPNNQIEYATEAEADAKAREILGAFPQSLIRTAQLMKTYRAQVTITAEDVPEQDQPAG' A
#
# COMPACT_ATOMS: atom_id res chain seq x y z
N MET A 1 17.63 4.30 3.23
CA MET A 1 16.60 4.66 2.23
C MET A 1 15.83 3.38 1.95
N PRO A 2 14.52 3.34 2.15
CA PRO A 2 13.77 2.11 2.06
C PRO A 2 13.67 1.60 0.61
N PHE A 3 13.49 0.29 0.48
CA PHE A 3 13.26 -0.42 -0.77
C PHE A 3 11.85 -1.01 -0.76
N ILE A 4 11.28 -1.27 -1.93
CA ILE A 4 9.98 -1.91 -2.07
C ILE A 4 10.06 -3.06 -3.06
N VAL A 5 9.11 -3.98 -2.93
CA VAL A 5 8.87 -5.07 -3.88
C VAL A 5 7.52 -4.82 -4.53
N ILE A 6 7.48 -4.80 -5.85
CA ILE A 6 6.26 -4.55 -6.64
C ILE A 6 5.94 -5.82 -7.43
N ASN A 7 4.81 -6.45 -7.10
CA ASN A 7 4.17 -7.45 -7.93
C ASN A 7 3.35 -6.74 -9.01
N SER A 8 3.89 -6.64 -10.21
CA SER A 8 3.22 -5.97 -11.34
C SER A 8 2.16 -6.84 -12.01
N SER A 9 2.10 -8.13 -11.66
CA SER A 9 1.04 -9.04 -12.10
C SER A 9 -0.20 -8.98 -11.21
N ASN A 10 -0.09 -8.37 -10.02
CA ASN A 10 -1.22 -8.13 -9.12
C ASN A 10 -1.08 -6.77 -8.41
N SER A 11 -1.79 -5.76 -8.91
CA SER A 11 -1.76 -4.40 -8.34
C SER A 11 -2.29 -4.32 -6.91
N PHE A 12 -3.11 -5.29 -6.47
CA PHE A 12 -3.68 -5.35 -5.13
C PHE A 12 -2.87 -6.23 -4.17
N ASP A 13 -1.70 -6.70 -4.58
CA ASP A 13 -0.81 -7.47 -3.71
C ASP A 13 -0.41 -6.64 -2.48
N PRO A 14 -0.66 -7.11 -1.25
CA PRO A 14 -0.31 -6.38 -0.04
C PRO A 14 1.20 -6.13 0.08
N ASN A 15 2.05 -6.96 -0.56
CA ASN A 15 3.50 -6.78 -0.56
C ASN A 15 3.92 -5.47 -1.25
N ASN A 16 3.09 -4.91 -2.14
CA ASN A 16 3.36 -3.66 -2.85
C ASN A 16 3.45 -2.44 -1.91
N GLN A 17 3.00 -2.58 -0.66
CA GLN A 17 2.99 -1.50 0.34
C GLN A 17 4.03 -1.70 1.45
N ILE A 18 4.84 -2.76 1.38
CA ILE A 18 5.84 -3.07 2.40
C ILE A 18 7.17 -2.42 2.03
N GLU A 19 7.72 -1.64 2.96
CA GLU A 19 9.05 -1.05 2.87
C GLU A 19 10.08 -1.94 3.57
N TYR A 20 11.21 -2.15 2.91
CA TYR A 20 12.37 -2.92 3.41
C TYR A 20 13.52 -1.96 3.71
N ALA A 21 14.29 -2.24 4.75
CA ALA A 21 15.40 -1.37 5.15
C ALA A 21 16.59 -1.47 4.18
N THR A 22 16.77 -2.65 3.58
CA THR A 22 17.90 -2.96 2.70
C THR A 22 17.47 -3.56 1.36
N GLU A 23 18.35 -3.44 0.36
CA GLU A 23 18.16 -4.07 -0.95
C GLU A 23 18.08 -5.60 -0.83
N ALA A 24 18.93 -6.19 0.03
CA ALA A 24 19.00 -7.64 0.23
C ALA A 24 17.69 -8.21 0.79
N GLU A 25 17.03 -7.51 1.72
CA GLU A 25 15.72 -7.91 2.24
C GLU A 25 14.63 -7.84 1.17
N ALA A 26 14.61 -6.77 0.37
CA ALA A 26 13.66 -6.63 -0.74
C ALA A 26 13.86 -7.71 -1.82
N ASP A 27 15.12 -8.00 -2.19
CA ASP A 27 15.47 -9.05 -3.15
C ASP A 27 15.12 -10.46 -2.62
N ALA A 28 15.41 -10.74 -1.34
CA ALA A 28 15.01 -12.00 -0.72
C ALA A 28 13.50 -12.21 -0.78
N LYS A 29 12.71 -11.17 -0.48
CA LYS A 29 11.26 -11.24 -0.59
C LYS A 29 10.79 -11.38 -2.04
N ALA A 30 11.40 -10.66 -2.98
CA ALA A 30 11.06 -10.77 -4.39
C ALA A 30 11.22 -12.20 -4.91
N ARG A 31 12.31 -12.89 -4.51
CA ARG A 31 12.54 -14.30 -4.83
C ARG A 31 11.55 -15.24 -4.16
N GLU A 32 11.18 -14.98 -2.91
CA GLU A 32 10.14 -15.75 -2.20
C GLU A 32 8.80 -15.69 -2.95
N ILE A 33 8.36 -14.49 -3.32
CA ILE A 33 7.10 -14.27 -4.05
C ILE A 33 7.16 -14.94 -5.43
N LEU A 34 8.26 -14.77 -6.16
CA LEU A 34 8.43 -15.40 -7.47
C LEU A 34 8.46 -16.93 -7.38
N GLY A 35 9.02 -17.49 -6.30
CA GLY A 35 8.99 -18.92 -6.03
C GLY A 35 7.57 -19.45 -5.80
N ALA A 36 6.73 -18.69 -5.09
CA ALA A 36 5.32 -19.03 -4.87
C ALA A 36 4.44 -18.82 -6.12
N PHE A 37 4.76 -17.80 -6.93
CA PHE A 37 3.98 -17.43 -8.11
C PHE A 37 4.89 -17.23 -9.35
N PRO A 38 5.37 -18.31 -10.00
CA PRO A 38 6.39 -18.23 -11.05
C PRO A 38 5.99 -17.45 -12.30
N GLN A 39 4.69 -17.26 -12.54
CA GLN A 39 4.15 -16.50 -13.66
C GLN A 39 4.12 -14.98 -13.40
N SER A 40 4.44 -14.56 -12.17
CA SER A 40 4.36 -13.15 -11.75
C SER A 40 5.58 -12.35 -12.18
N LEU A 41 5.36 -11.07 -12.48
CA LEU A 41 6.40 -10.10 -12.75
C LEU A 41 6.69 -9.29 -11.49
N ILE A 42 7.80 -9.62 -10.82
CA ILE A 42 8.23 -8.98 -9.57
C ILE A 42 9.40 -8.03 -9.85
N ARG A 43 9.35 -6.82 -9.27
CA ARG A 43 10.41 -5.81 -9.38
C ARG A 43 10.80 -5.31 -8.00
N THR A 44 12.09 -5.06 -7.78
CA THR A 44 12.58 -4.31 -6.63
C THR A 44 12.81 -2.85 -7.05
N ALA A 45 12.54 -1.91 -6.15
CA ALA A 45 12.81 -0.49 -6.39
C ALA A 45 13.27 0.19 -5.11
N GLN A 46 14.13 1.20 -5.26
CA GLN A 46 14.53 2.07 -4.16
C GLN A 46 13.60 3.28 -4.10
N LEU A 47 13.09 3.59 -2.90
CA LEU A 47 12.24 4.76 -2.68
C LEU A 47 13.08 6.04 -2.63
N MET A 48 12.80 6.95 -3.57
CA MET A 48 13.51 8.23 -3.67
C MET A 48 12.87 9.32 -2.81
N LYS A 49 11.53 9.36 -2.77
CA LYS A 49 10.75 10.35 -2.04
C LYS A 49 9.42 9.72 -1.61
N THR A 50 8.96 10.11 -0.43
CA THR A 50 7.61 9.79 0.06
C THR A 50 6.88 11.10 0.32
N TYR A 51 5.71 11.26 -0.30
CA TYR A 51 4.86 12.43 -0.12
C TYR A 51 3.68 12.07 0.77
N ARG A 52 3.36 12.92 1.75
CA ARG A 52 2.21 12.74 2.64
C ARG A 52 1.47 14.07 2.77
N ALA A 53 0.16 14.05 2.62
CA ALA A 53 -0.70 15.17 2.93
C ALA A 53 -1.20 15.05 4.38
N GLN A 54 -1.24 16.17 5.09
CA GLN A 54 -1.98 16.31 6.34
C GLN A 54 -3.34 16.92 6.01
N VAL A 55 -4.43 16.27 6.43
CA VAL A 55 -5.80 16.75 6.20
C VAL A 55 -6.46 17.01 7.56
N THR A 56 -7.14 18.14 7.67
CA THR A 56 -8.03 18.44 8.79
C THR A 56 -9.46 18.13 8.36
N ILE A 57 -10.15 17.29 9.13
CA ILE A 57 -11.54 16.90 8.86
C ILE A 57 -12.43 17.62 9.88
N THR A 58 -13.46 18.30 9.39
CA THR A 58 -14.54 18.87 10.21
C THR A 58 -15.84 18.14 9.86
N ALA A 59 -16.58 17.72 10.88
CA ALA A 59 -17.91 17.17 10.73
C ALA A 59 -18.91 18.13 11.38
N GLU A 60 -20.03 18.40 10.71
CA GLU A 60 -21.16 19.12 11.26
C GLU A 60 -22.30 18.12 11.41
N ASP A 61 -22.92 18.10 12.60
CA ASP A 61 -24.09 17.26 12.83
C ASP A 61 -25.28 17.82 12.03
N VAL A 62 -26.00 16.93 11.33
CA VAL A 62 -27.25 17.29 10.68
C VAL A 62 -28.33 17.38 11.77
N PRO A 63 -29.12 18.47 11.83
CA PRO A 63 -30.21 18.57 12.79
C PRO A 63 -31.15 17.38 12.64
N GLU A 64 -31.54 16.79 13.76
CA GLU A 64 -32.49 15.69 13.79
C GLU A 64 -33.80 16.17 13.14
N GLN A 65 -34.16 15.58 11.99
CA GLN A 65 -35.45 15.86 11.38
C GLN A 65 -36.50 15.27 12.31
N ASP A 66 -37.38 16.13 12.88
CA ASP A 66 -38.60 15.68 13.52
C ASP A 66 -39.35 14.77 12.55
N GLN A 67 -39.19 13.45 12.71
CA GLN A 67 -40.03 12.47 12.03
C GLN A 67 -41.45 12.71 12.53
N PRO A 68 -42.40 13.15 11.68
CA PRO A 68 -43.77 13.25 12.13
C PRO A 68 -44.24 11.84 12.49
N ALA A 69 -44.67 11.67 13.74
CA ALA A 69 -45.36 10.46 14.16
C ALA A 69 -46.63 10.33 13.29
N GLY A 70 -46.63 9.37 12.38
CA GLY A 70 -47.74 9.03 11.50
C GLY A 70 -47.77 7.54 11.22
#